data_AF-A0A352GJJ7-F1
#
_entry.id   AF-A0A352GJJ7-F1
#
_cell.length_a   1.000
_cell.length_b   1.000
_cell.length_c   1.000
_cell.angle_alpha   90.00
_cell.angle_beta   90.00
_cell.angle_gamma   90.00
#
_symmetry.space_group_name_H-M   'P 1'
#
loop_
_entity.id
_entity.type
_entity.pdbx_description
1 polymer ?
#
loop_
_entity_poly.entity_id
_entity_poly.type
_entity_poly.pdbx_seq_one_letter_code
_entity_poly.pdbx_strand_id
1 'polypeptide(L)'
;MKRKRYFPRPQPAGAVRPFDTAEEAWFWFMRAHRARRDGQRFEAGGGMARPCEADDVYLAAVSLVRARVLKALHLRTLLEYGARDRPPDARLRDEAWPARLWDEALDRMATVLRRKGILT
;
A
#
# COMPACT_ATOMS: atom_id res chain seq x y z
N MET A 1 17.09 -12.76 14.96
CA MET A 1 15.87 -12.07 14.49
C MET A 1 14.80 -13.10 14.12
N LYS A 2 13.70 -13.20 14.87
CA LYS A 2 12.62 -14.18 14.59
C LYS A 2 11.86 -13.75 13.31
N ARG A 3 11.96 -14.52 12.23
CA ARG A 3 11.09 -14.41 11.05
C ARG A 3 9.65 -14.59 11.54
N LYS A 4 8.82 -13.53 11.50
CA LYS A 4 7.36 -13.67 11.62
C LYS A 4 6.92 -14.60 10.48
N ARG A 5 6.60 -15.85 10.83
CA ARG A 5 6.07 -16.85 9.90
C ARG A 5 4.73 -16.29 9.43
N TYR A 6 4.62 -16.03 8.12
CA TYR A 6 3.35 -15.60 7.52
C TYR A 6 2.39 -16.78 7.62
N PHE A 7 1.37 -16.65 8.48
CA PHE A 7 0.25 -17.57 8.53
C PHE A 7 -0.85 -16.93 7.68
N PRO A 8 -1.27 -17.54 6.56
CA PRO A 8 -2.47 -17.08 5.87
C PRO A 8 -3.64 -17.22 6.85
N ARG A 9 -4.21 -16.08 7.29
CA ARG A 9 -5.49 -16.12 8.01
C ARG A 9 -6.58 -16.48 7.01
N PRO A 10 -7.62 -17.21 7.46
CA PRO A 10 -8.77 -17.51 6.60
C PRO A 10 -9.33 -16.19 6.07
N GLN A 11 -9.41 -16.08 4.73
CA GLN A 11 -10.05 -14.95 4.08
C GLN A 11 -11.51 -14.87 4.55
N PRO A 12 -12.02 -13.66 4.82
CA PRO A 12 -13.43 -13.48 5.17
C PRO A 12 -14.31 -14.06 4.06
N ALA A 13 -15.31 -14.86 4.43
CA ALA A 13 -16.17 -15.65 3.55
C ALA A 13 -17.14 -14.84 2.66
N GLY A 14 -16.99 -13.52 2.59
CA GLY A 14 -17.77 -12.63 1.72
C GLY A 14 -17.11 -12.48 0.33
N ALA A 15 -17.81 -11.85 -0.61
CA ALA A 15 -17.22 -11.49 -1.91
C ALA A 15 -16.03 -10.54 -1.68
N VAL A 16 -14.82 -11.10 -1.80
CA VAL A 16 -13.57 -10.37 -1.65
C VAL A 16 -13.31 -9.59 -2.94
N ARG A 17 -13.10 -8.27 -2.83
CA ARG A 17 -12.78 -7.42 -4.00
C ARG A 17 -11.31 -6.99 -3.96
N PRO A 18 -10.46 -7.50 -4.89
CA PRO A 18 -9.12 -6.98 -5.11
C PRO A 18 -9.15 -5.49 -5.45
N PHE A 19 -8.04 -4.78 -5.21
CA PHE A 19 -7.93 -3.39 -5.62
C PHE A 19 -7.67 -3.29 -7.12
N ASP A 20 -8.16 -2.22 -7.74
CA ASP A 20 -7.98 -2.00 -9.17
C ASP A 20 -6.54 -1.51 -9.46
N THR A 21 -5.94 -0.77 -8.52
CA THR A 21 -4.58 -0.24 -8.64
C THR A 21 -3.76 -0.36 -7.35
N ALA A 22 -2.43 -0.35 -7.49
CA ALA A 22 -1.52 -0.26 -6.34
C ALA A 22 -1.69 1.06 -5.56
N GLU A 23 -2.09 2.13 -6.25
CA GLU A 23 -2.40 3.43 -5.64
C GLU A 23 -3.59 3.32 -4.68
N GLU A 24 -4.69 2.72 -5.14
CA GLU A 24 -5.89 2.50 -4.33
C GLU A 24 -5.54 1.67 -3.08
N ALA A 25 -4.77 0.59 -3.26
CA ALA A 25 -4.30 -0.24 -2.16
C ALA A 25 -3.41 0.54 -1.17
N TRP A 26 -2.53 1.42 -1.66
CA TRP A 26 -1.66 2.24 -0.82
C TRP A 26 -2.44 3.27 -0.01
N PHE A 27 -3.35 4.02 -0.63
CA PHE A 27 -4.20 4.98 0.10
C PHE A 27 -5.13 4.28 1.08
N TRP A 28 -5.64 3.10 0.74
CA TRP A 28 -6.39 2.27 1.67
C TRP A 28 -5.57 1.90 2.91
N PHE A 29 -4.32 1.46 2.73
CA PHE A 29 -3.39 1.24 3.83
C PHE A 29 -3.15 2.52 4.66
N MET A 30 -2.91 3.66 4.02
CA MET A 30 -2.62 4.92 4.72
C MET A 30 -3.80 5.38 5.60
N ARG A 31 -5.02 5.27 5.09
CA ARG A 31 -6.23 5.55 5.86
C ARG A 31 -6.42 4.57 7.01
N ALA A 32 -6.16 3.28 6.78
CA ALA A 32 -6.20 2.26 7.82
C ALA A 32 -5.19 2.52 8.93
N HIS A 33 -3.97 2.88 8.54
CA HIS A 33 -2.88 3.17 9.46
C HIS A 33 -3.18 4.41 10.30
N ARG A 34 -3.73 5.47 9.68
CA ARG A 34 -4.17 6.68 10.37
C ARG A 34 -5.27 6.38 11.39
N ALA A 35 -6.34 5.69 10.99
CA ALA A 35 -7.42 5.32 11.90
C ALA A 35 -6.94 4.48 13.10
N ARG A 36 -6.08 3.48 12.84
CA ARG A 36 -5.46 2.67 13.91
C ARG A 36 -4.61 3.51 14.87
N ARG A 37 -3.82 4.45 14.36
CA ARG A 37 -3.00 5.37 15.17
C ARG A 37 -3.87 6.26 16.04
N ASP A 38 -4.99 6.70 15.52
CA ASP A 38 -5.92 7.61 16.21
C ASP A 38 -6.90 6.85 17.14
N GLY A 39 -6.71 5.53 17.32
CA GLY A 39 -7.52 4.67 18.19
C GLY A 39 -8.91 4.35 17.64
N GLN A 40 -9.16 4.66 16.37
CA GLN A 40 -10.47 4.46 15.73
C GLN A 40 -10.56 3.10 15.04
N ARG A 41 -11.76 2.51 15.06
CA ARG A 41 -12.05 1.32 14.25
C ARG A 41 -12.11 1.73 12.79
N PHE A 42 -11.26 1.12 11.96
CA PHE A 42 -11.24 1.40 10.53
C PHE A 42 -12.22 0.48 9.79
N GLU A 43 -13.35 1.02 9.35
CA GLU A 43 -14.29 0.33 8.45
C GLU A 43 -13.91 0.57 6.99
N ALA A 44 -12.87 -0.17 6.64
CA ALA A 44 -12.04 -0.07 5.45
C ALA A 44 -12.70 -0.47 4.12
N GLY A 45 -13.88 0.05 3.78
CA GLY A 45 -14.51 -0.29 2.49
C GLY A 45 -16.02 -0.42 2.50
N GLY A 46 -16.72 0.36 3.35
CA GLY A 46 -18.19 0.35 3.36
C GLY A 46 -18.80 -1.03 3.64
N GLY A 47 -18.11 -1.86 4.43
CA GLY A 47 -18.51 -3.24 4.73
C GLY A 47 -17.97 -4.31 3.76
N MET A 48 -17.25 -3.93 2.70
CA MET A 48 -16.67 -4.88 1.74
C MET A 48 -15.32 -5.43 2.23
N ALA A 49 -15.17 -6.74 2.22
CA ALA A 49 -13.95 -7.41 2.63
C ALA A 49 -12.86 -7.32 1.54
N ARG A 50 -11.64 -6.94 1.93
CA ARG A 50 -10.46 -6.91 1.07
C ARG A 50 -9.67 -8.22 1.16
N PRO A 51 -8.92 -8.62 0.12
CA PRO A 51 -8.18 -9.90 0.10
C PRO A 51 -6.97 -9.93 1.05
N CYS A 52 -6.64 -8.81 1.67
CA CYS A 52 -5.47 -8.63 2.53
C CYS A 52 -5.76 -7.68 3.69
N GLU A 53 -4.87 -7.72 4.69
CA GLU A 53 -4.82 -6.72 5.75
C GLU A 53 -4.06 -5.47 5.29
N ALA A 54 -4.32 -4.32 5.93
CA ALA A 54 -3.61 -3.07 5.64
C ALA A 54 -2.08 -3.23 5.72
N ASP A 55 -1.60 -3.99 6.71
CA ASP A 55 -0.17 -4.21 6.90
C ASP A 55 0.46 -5.04 5.78
N ASP A 56 -0.31 -5.85 5.04
CA ASP A 56 0.23 -6.65 3.93
C ASP A 56 0.72 -5.77 2.77
N VAL A 57 0.05 -4.64 2.53
CA VAL A 57 0.45 -3.65 1.52
C VAL A 57 1.75 -2.97 1.94
N TYR A 58 1.86 -2.54 3.20
CA TYR A 58 3.08 -1.95 3.75
C TYR A 58 4.25 -2.95 3.77
N LEU A 59 3.99 -4.19 4.18
CA LEU A 59 4.99 -5.26 4.19
C LEU A 59 5.48 -5.58 2.78
N ALA A 60 4.64 -5.47 1.75
CA ALA A 60 5.08 -5.58 0.36
C ALA A 60 6.10 -4.48 0.01
N ALA A 61 5.79 -3.21 0.31
CA ALA A 61 6.72 -2.09 0.09
C ALA A 61 8.05 -2.28 0.85
N VAL A 62 8.00 -2.62 2.14
CA VAL A 62 9.20 -2.87 2.95
C VAL A 62 10.01 -4.06 2.43
N SER A 63 9.35 -5.12 1.96
CA SER A 63 10.04 -6.27 1.37
C SER A 63 10.82 -5.89 0.12
N LEU A 64 10.27 -5.01 -0.72
CA LEU A 64 10.94 -4.50 -1.91
C LEU A 64 12.11 -3.57 -1.57
N VAL A 65 12.00 -2.79 -0.50
CA VAL A 65 13.14 -1.99 0.01
C VAL A 65 14.27 -2.90 0.50
N ARG A 66 13.95 -3.95 1.25
CA ARG A 66 14.94 -4.95 1.70
C ARG A 66 15.59 -5.69 0.54
N ALA A 67 14.83 -5.97 -0.51
CA ALA A 67 15.33 -6.57 -1.75
C ALA A 67 16.07 -5.57 -2.66
N ARG A 68 16.24 -4.32 -2.25
CA ARG A 68 16.87 -3.23 -3.03
C ARG A 68 16.17 -2.90 -4.35
N VAL A 69 14.94 -3.37 -4.53
CA VAL A 69 14.08 -3.05 -5.69
C VAL A 69 13.48 -1.66 -5.53
N LEU A 70 13.05 -1.32 -4.31
CA LEU A 70 12.70 0.06 -3.95
C LEU A 70 13.85 0.70 -3.18
N LYS A 71 14.12 1.97 -3.48
CA LYS A 71 15.04 2.80 -2.69
C LYS A 71 14.30 3.39 -1.47
N ALA A 72 15.03 3.73 -0.41
CA ALA A 72 14.45 4.38 0.77
C ALA A 72 13.65 5.66 0.42
N LEU A 73 14.13 6.37 -0.59
CA LEU A 73 13.46 7.56 -1.12
C LEU A 73 12.08 7.26 -1.73
N HIS A 74 11.90 6.13 -2.44
CA HIS A 74 10.57 5.72 -2.93
C HIS A 74 9.61 5.53 -1.76
N LEU A 75 10.05 4.81 -0.72
CA LEU A 75 9.23 4.57 0.47
C LEU A 75 8.90 5.88 1.19
N ARG A 76 9.86 6.82 1.29
CA ARG A 76 9.63 8.14 1.85
C ARG A 76 8.56 8.90 1.05
N THR A 77 8.67 8.94 -0.27
CA THR A 77 7.67 9.58 -1.15
C THR A 77 6.29 8.96 -0.97
N LEU A 78 6.20 7.63 -0.97
CA LEU A 78 4.95 6.92 -0.74
C LEU A 78 4.29 7.29 0.60
N LEU A 79 5.08 7.33 1.69
CA LEU A 79 4.57 7.70 3.01
C LEU A 79 4.17 9.18 3.07
N GLU A 80 4.94 10.07 2.46
CA GLU A 80 4.71 11.51 2.49
C GLU A 80 3.41 11.89 1.77
N TYR A 81 3.23 11.42 0.54
CA TYR A 81 2.02 11.68 -0.25
C TYR A 81 0.83 10.84 0.20
N GLY A 82 1.09 9.63 0.70
CA GLY A 82 0.10 8.84 1.41
C GLY A 82 -0.46 9.56 2.64
N ALA A 83 0.38 10.27 3.39
CA ALA A 83 -0.05 11.04 4.56
C ALA A 83 -0.88 12.27 4.16
N ARG A 84 -0.63 12.83 2.98
CA ARG A 84 -1.44 13.92 2.38
C ARG A 84 -2.73 13.43 1.73
N ASP A 85 -2.93 12.11 1.63
CA ASP A 85 -4.08 11.46 0.98
C ASP A 85 -4.29 11.95 -0.47
N ARG A 86 -3.19 12.26 -1.17
CA ARG A 86 -3.17 12.62 -2.59
C ARG A 86 -1.87 12.21 -3.26
N PRO A 87 -1.87 11.86 -4.55
CA PRO A 87 -0.64 11.67 -5.27
C PRO A 87 0.09 13.01 -5.50
N PRO A 88 1.40 12.97 -5.77
CA PRO A 88 2.14 14.11 -6.30
C PRO A 88 1.62 14.56 -7.67
N ASP A 89 1.62 15.87 -7.93
CA ASP A 89 1.23 16.44 -9.23
C ASP A 89 2.45 16.70 -10.12
N ALA A 90 2.61 15.90 -11.17
CA ALA A 90 3.72 16.03 -12.12
C ALA A 90 3.78 17.38 -12.86
N ARG A 91 2.69 18.17 -12.85
CA ARG A 91 2.63 19.50 -13.48
C ARG A 91 3.32 20.57 -12.63
N LEU A 92 3.46 20.32 -11.33
CA LEU A 92 4.17 21.23 -10.43
C LEU A 92 5.65 20.91 -10.45
N ARG A 93 6.49 21.94 -10.68
CA ARG A 93 7.94 21.78 -10.78
C ARG A 93 8.55 21.04 -9.59
N ASP A 94 8.09 21.35 -8.38
CA ASP A 94 8.61 20.77 -7.14
C ASP A 94 8.09 19.35 -6.89
N GLU A 95 6.96 18.97 -7.48
CA GLU A 95 6.36 17.64 -7.33
C GLU A 95 6.66 16.70 -8.51
N ALA A 96 7.24 17.21 -9.61
CA ALA A 96 7.60 16.42 -10.78
C ALA A 96 8.54 15.24 -10.48
N TRP A 97 9.55 15.45 -9.63
CA TRP A 97 10.45 14.37 -9.22
C TRP A 97 9.80 13.38 -8.24
N PRO A 98 9.09 13.83 -7.19
CA PRO A 98 8.25 12.96 -6.38
C PRO A 98 7.22 12.15 -7.19
N ALA A 99 6.61 12.72 -8.22
CA ALA A 99 5.67 12.03 -9.10
C ALA A 99 6.32 10.83 -9.80
N ARG A 100 7.52 11.00 -10.33
CA ARG A 100 8.27 9.89 -10.92
C ARG A 100 8.59 8.79 -9.92
N LEU A 101 9.00 9.16 -8.71
CA LEU A 101 9.27 8.19 -7.64
C LEU A 101 8.01 7.46 -7.16
N TRP A 102 6.87 8.16 -7.13
CA TRP A 102 5.58 7.59 -6.80
C TRP A 102 5.17 6.54 -7.83
N ASP A 103 5.17 6.90 -9.11
CA ASP A 103 4.82 5.98 -10.21
C ASP A 103 5.74 4.77 -10.25
N GLU A 104 7.06 4.99 -10.16
CA GLU A 104 8.07 3.94 -10.17
C GLU A 104 7.93 2.99 -8.96
N ALA A 105 7.51 3.52 -7.81
CA ALA A 105 7.26 2.71 -6.63
C ALA A 105 6.01 1.85 -6.75
N LEU A 106 4.91 2.47 -7.19
CA LEU A 106 3.62 1.80 -7.34
C LEU A 106 3.64 0.72 -8.43
N ASP A 107 4.33 0.95 -9.55
CA ASP A 107 4.52 -0.05 -10.61
C ASP A 107 5.22 -1.32 -10.09
N ARG A 108 6.32 -1.13 -9.35
CA ARG A 108 7.06 -2.25 -8.73
C ARG A 108 6.24 -2.96 -7.66
N MET A 109 5.47 -2.22 -6.89
CA MET A 109 4.54 -2.80 -5.92
C MET A 109 3.43 -3.59 -6.61
N ALA A 110 2.88 -3.09 -7.72
CA ALA A 110 1.80 -3.75 -8.44
C ALA A 110 2.15 -5.18 -8.84
N THR A 111 3.39 -5.42 -9.27
CA THR A 111 3.89 -6.77 -9.58
C THR A 111 3.77 -7.73 -8.39
N VAL A 112 4.16 -7.29 -7.19
CA VAL A 112 4.10 -8.12 -5.98
C VAL A 112 2.67 -8.28 -5.48
N LEU A 113 1.86 -7.23 -5.55
CA LEU A 113 0.47 -7.25 -5.08
C LEU A 113 -0.42 -8.12 -5.98
N ARG A 114 -0.23 -8.10 -7.30
CA ARG A 114 -0.89 -9.04 -8.24
C ARG A 114 -0.55 -10.49 -7.94
N ARG A 115 0.73 -10.81 -7.71
CA ARG A 115 1.16 -12.17 -7.32
C ARG A 115 0.53 -12.66 -6.02
N LYS A 116 0.12 -11.74 -5.14
CA LYS A 116 -0.57 -12.04 -3.88
C LYS A 116 -2.10 -12.07 -4.00
N GLY A 117 -2.66 -11.83 -5.19
CA GLY A 117 -4.12 -11.71 -5.40
C GLY A 117 -4.74 -10.47 -4.75
N ILE A 118 -3.92 -9.45 -4.45
CA ILE A 118 -4.38 -8.20 -3.83
C ILE A 118 -4.90 -7.23 -4.89
N LEU A 119 -4.31 -7.26 -6.09
CA LEU A 119 -4.78 -6.52 -7.25
C LEU A 119 -5.42 -7.47 -8.27
N THR A 120 -6.29 -6.92 -9.11
CA THR A 120 -6.75 -7.57 -10.35
C THR A 120 -5.66 -7.64 -11.42
#